data_AF-A0A7X2MJ55-F1
#
_entry.id   AF-A0A7X2MJ55-F1
#
_cell.length_a   1.000
_cell.length_b   1.000
_cell.length_c   1.000
_cell.angle_alpha   90.00
_cell.angle_beta   90.00
_cell.angle_gamma   90.00
#
_symmetry.space_group_name_H-M   'P 1'
#
loop_
_entity.id
_entity.type
_entity.pdbx_description
1 polymer ?
#
loop_
_entity_poly.entity_id
_entity_poly.type
_entity_poly.pdbx_seq_one_letter_code
_entity_poly.pdbx_strand_id
1 'polypeptide(L)'
;MRSDQEIYNDIGSVLLSVAPENASKIIMRADLSPENDHCRCEFDYISVDTGDTGWFSAGAQANGDLFDLLVELRNYFVDTFKSQEKPFWHSCEVTVNVETLKINIDFKYDQ
;
A
#
# COMPACT_ATOMS: atom_id res chain seq x y z
N MET A 1 4.92 19.14 4.56
CA MET A 1 4.75 17.78 4.04
C MET A 1 5.40 16.84 5.02
N ARG A 2 4.72 15.79 5.47
CA ARG A 2 5.32 14.80 6.36
C ARG A 2 6.31 13.91 5.61
N SER A 3 7.16 13.19 6.34
CA SER A 3 8.15 12.28 5.76
C SER A 3 7.47 11.07 5.10
N ASP A 4 8.15 10.45 4.14
CA ASP A 4 7.77 9.15 3.59
C ASP A 4 7.61 8.09 4.68
N GLN A 5 8.48 8.10 5.69
CA GLN A 5 8.38 7.18 6.82
C GLN A 5 7.05 7.31 7.58
N GLU A 6 6.54 8.53 7.78
CA GLU A 6 5.23 8.74 8.41
C GLU A 6 4.09 8.20 7.53
N ILE A 7 4.18 8.39 6.21
CA ILE A 7 3.19 7.86 5.26
C ILE A 7 3.23 6.32 5.26
N TYR A 8 4.42 5.72 5.29
CA TYR A 8 4.60 4.27 5.33
C TYR A 8 4.00 3.67 6.60
N ASN A 9 4.22 4.32 7.75
CA ASN A 9 3.66 3.87 9.02
C ASN A 9 2.13 3.89 9.02
N ASP A 10 1.52 4.90 8.41
CA ASP A 10 0.06 5.00 8.30
C ASP A 10 -0.51 3.94 7.35
N ILE A 11 0.14 3.71 6.20
CA ILE A 11 -0.24 2.62 5.29
C ILE A 11 -0.18 1.27 6.02
N GLY A 12 0.91 1.02 6.75
CA GLY A 12 1.07 -0.19 7.55
C GLY A 12 -0.02 -0.34 8.62
N SER A 13 -0.37 0.76 9.29
CA SER A 13 -1.40 0.78 10.33
C SER A 13 -2.79 0.46 9.76
N VAL A 14 -3.14 1.04 8.60
CA VAL A 14 -4.40 0.72 7.92
C VAL A 14 -4.44 -0.76 7.55
N LEU A 15 -3.39 -1.29 6.94
CA LEU A 15 -3.32 -2.71 6.56
C LEU A 15 -3.43 -3.65 7.76
N LEU A 16 -2.75 -3.36 8.86
CA LEU A 16 -2.85 -4.15 10.10
C LEU A 16 -4.26 -4.12 10.69
N SER A 17 -4.99 -3.01 10.57
CA SER A 17 -6.34 -2.88 11.13
C SER A 17 -7.40 -3.74 10.41
N VAL A 18 -7.13 -4.11 9.16
CA VAL A 18 -8.03 -4.93 8.32
C VAL A 18 -7.53 -6.35 8.11
N ALA A 19 -6.39 -6.70 8.71
CA ALA A 19 -5.76 -8.00 8.56
C ALA A 19 -6.65 -9.11 9.14
N PRO A 20 -6.77 -10.26 8.47
CA PRO A 20 -7.33 -11.45 9.09
C PRO A 20 -6.54 -11.84 10.35
N GLU A 21 -7.23 -12.36 11.37
CA GLU A 21 -6.61 -12.71 12.66
C GLU A 21 -5.46 -13.73 12.53
N ASN A 22 -5.54 -14.61 11.53
CA ASN A 22 -4.52 -15.64 11.27
C ASN A 22 -3.51 -15.24 10.18
N ALA A 23 -3.34 -13.94 9.90
CA ALA A 23 -2.35 -13.46 8.94
C ALA A 23 -0.95 -13.32 9.57
N SER A 24 0.06 -13.95 8.95
CA SER A 24 1.48 -13.74 9.26
C SER A 24 2.08 -12.58 8.46
N LYS A 25 1.52 -12.33 7.27
CA LYS A 25 1.93 -11.32 6.32
C LYS A 25 0.73 -10.83 5.53
N ILE A 26 0.69 -9.54 5.24
CA ILE A 26 -0.30 -8.88 4.39
C ILE A 26 0.41 -8.42 3.12
N ILE A 27 -0.23 -8.61 1.97
CA ILE A 27 0.25 -8.19 0.66
C ILE A 27 -0.88 -7.40 0.01
N MET A 28 -0.66 -6.11 -0.21
CA MET A 28 -1.57 -5.24 -0.95
C MET A 28 -0.95 -4.89 -2.30
N ARG A 29 -1.71 -5.02 -3.38
CA ARG A 29 -1.33 -4.51 -4.69
C ARG A 29 -2.25 -3.37 -5.07
N ALA A 30 -1.68 -2.23 -5.45
CA ALA A 30 -2.44 -1.06 -5.83
C ALA A 30 -2.02 -0.54 -7.20
N ASP A 31 -3.01 -0.34 -8.07
CA ASP A 31 -2.88 0.35 -9.36
C ASP A 31 -3.64 1.68 -9.28
N LEU A 32 -2.92 2.78 -9.46
CA LEU A 32 -3.49 4.13 -9.40
C LEU A 32 -3.56 4.73 -10.79
N SER A 33 -4.63 5.45 -11.09
CA SER A 33 -4.74 6.21 -12.33
C SER A 33 -3.63 7.27 -12.43
N PRO A 34 -3.17 7.62 -13.65
CA PRO A 34 -2.26 8.75 -13.86
C PRO A 34 -2.74 10.08 -13.25
N GLU A 35 -4.06 10.26 -13.19
CA GLU A 35 -4.75 11.46 -12.71
C GLU A 35 -4.89 11.53 -11.19
N ASN A 36 -4.52 10.46 -10.46
CA ASN A 36 -4.72 10.34 -9.01
C ASN A 36 -6.19 10.45 -8.57
N ASP A 37 -7.13 9.99 -9.39
CA ASP A 37 -8.58 10.06 -9.12
C ASP A 37 -9.22 8.68 -8.89
N HIS A 38 -8.47 7.61 -9.15
CA HIS A 38 -8.93 6.23 -8.99
C HIS A 38 -7.77 5.33 -8.55
N CYS A 39 -8.08 4.34 -7.71
CA CYS A 39 -7.16 3.31 -7.26
C CYS A 39 -7.88 1.97 -7.17
N ARG A 40 -7.28 0.93 -7.74
CA ARG A 40 -7.69 -0.45 -7.54
C ARG A 40 -6.74 -1.09 -6.55
N CYS A 41 -7.28 -1.60 -5.44
CA CYS A 41 -6.52 -2.35 -4.45
C CYS A 41 -6.97 -3.83 -4.44
N GLU A 42 -5.99 -4.72 -4.35
CA GLU A 42 -6.18 -6.14 -4.11
C GLU A 42 -5.40 -6.56 -2.86
N PHE A 43 -5.97 -7.46 -2.08
CA PHE A 43 -5.45 -7.82 -0.77
C PHE A 43 -5.34 -9.33 -0.61
N ASP A 44 -4.11 -9.78 -0.38
CA ASP A 44 -3.77 -11.13 -0.01
C ASP A 44 -3.13 -11.16 1.38
N TYR A 45 -3.14 -12.33 2.01
CA TYR A 45 -2.41 -12.59 3.23
C TYR A 45 -1.79 -14.00 3.20
N ILE A 46 -0.75 -14.20 4.01
CA ILE A 46 -0.18 -15.53 4.25
C ILE A 46 -0.70 -16.06 5.57
N SER A 47 -1.39 -17.20 5.55
CA SER A 47 -1.94 -17.85 6.75
C SER A 47 -0.81 -18.35 7.67
N VAL A 48 -0.91 -18.05 8.97
CA VAL A 48 -0.03 -18.64 10.00
C VAL A 48 -0.22 -20.16 10.07
N ASP A 49 -1.45 -20.63 9.87
CA ASP A 49 -1.80 -22.04 10.10
C ASP A 49 -1.31 -22.97 8.99
N THR A 50 -1.38 -22.50 7.73
CA THR A 50 -1.08 -23.34 6.55
C THR A 50 0.13 -22.86 5.77
N GLY A 51 0.54 -21.59 5.91
CA GLY A 51 1.55 -20.96 5.08
C GLY A 51 1.07 -20.61 3.66
N ASP A 52 -0.20 -20.84 3.34
CA ASP A 52 -0.77 -20.56 2.02
C ASP A 52 -1.23 -19.10 1.90
N THR A 53 -1.34 -18.64 0.65
CA THR A 53 -1.94 -17.36 0.31
C THR A 53 -3.46 -17.44 0.34
N GLY A 54 -4.10 -16.56 1.11
CA GLY A 54 -5.53 -16.31 1.08
C GLY A 54 -5.84 -14.89 0.60
N TRP A 55 -7.03 -14.67 0.06
CA TRP A 55 -7.52 -13.34 -0.32
C TRP A 55 -8.47 -12.79 0.74
N PHE A 56 -8.54 -11.46 0.88
CA PHE A 56 -9.52 -10.81 1.75
C PHE A 56 -9.97 -9.45 1.19
N SER A 57 -10.95 -8.83 1.85
CA SER A 57 -11.41 -7.48 1.51
C SER A 57 -11.19 -6.54 2.69
N ALA A 58 -10.58 -5.38 2.45
CA ALA A 58 -10.32 -4.37 3.46
C ALA A 58 -11.52 -3.46 3.80
N GLY A 59 -12.63 -3.56 3.04
CA GLY A 59 -13.79 -2.68 3.21
C GLY A 59 -13.60 -1.26 2.68
N ALA A 60 -14.70 -0.51 2.51
CA ALA A 60 -14.69 0.77 1.81
C ALA A 60 -13.83 1.85 2.52
N GLN A 61 -13.85 1.89 3.85
CA GLN A 61 -13.08 2.87 4.62
C GLN A 61 -11.58 2.71 4.39
N ALA A 62 -11.04 1.50 4.60
CA ALA A 62 -9.61 1.26 4.43
C ALA A 62 -9.15 1.45 2.98
N ASN A 63 -9.98 1.12 1.99
CA ASN A 63 -9.67 1.42 0.59
C ASN A 63 -9.56 2.94 0.34
N GLY A 64 -10.44 3.75 0.95
CA GLY A 64 -10.37 5.20 0.88
C GLY A 64 -9.13 5.76 1.57
N ASP A 65 -8.84 5.30 2.78
CA ASP A 65 -7.66 5.73 3.54
C ASP A 65 -6.36 5.37 2.80
N LEU A 66 -6.26 4.15 2.24
CA LEU A 66 -5.11 3.72 1.44
C LEU A 66 -4.97 4.53 0.16
N PHE A 67 -6.07 4.87 -0.51
CA PHE A 67 -6.02 5.71 -1.70
C PHE A 67 -5.43 7.08 -1.40
N ASP A 68 -5.93 7.76 -0.36
CA ASP A 68 -5.45 9.09 0.05
C ASP A 68 -3.96 9.05 0.40
N LEU A 69 -3.52 8.02 1.14
CA LEU A 69 -2.13 7.81 1.53
C LEU A 69 -1.21 7.54 0.33
N LEU A 70 -1.65 6.73 -0.64
CA LEU A 70 -0.87 6.41 -1.84
C LEU A 70 -0.73 7.61 -2.77
N VAL A 71 -1.77 8.45 -2.89
CA VAL A 71 -1.70 9.72 -3.62
C VAL A 71 -0.76 10.70 -2.92
N GLU A 72 -0.86 10.82 -1.59
CA GLU A 72 0.08 11.62 -0.79
C GLU A 72 1.54 11.18 -1.02
N LEU A 73 1.78 9.87 -1.00
CA LEU A 73 3.11 9.30 -1.22
C LEU A 73 3.64 9.54 -2.64
N ARG A 74 2.78 9.45 -3.65
CA ARG A 74 3.17 9.76 -5.03
C ARG A 74 3.58 11.23 -5.16
N ASN A 75 2.82 12.13 -4.55
CA ASN A 75 3.15 13.56 -4.53
C ASN A 75 4.45 13.84 -3.76
N TYR A 76 4.71 13.09 -2.68
CA TYR A 76 5.96 13.19 -1.90
C TYR A 76 7.18 12.99 -2.78
N PHE A 77 7.18 11.95 -3.60
CA PHE A 77 8.32 11.66 -4.45
C PHE A 77 8.47 12.65 -5.61
N VAL A 78 7.36 13.12 -6.20
CA VAL A 78 7.40 14.21 -7.20
C VAL A 78 8.09 15.43 -6.61
N ASP A 79 7.67 15.86 -5.41
CA ASP A 79 8.20 17.05 -4.76
C ASP A 79 9.64 16.87 -4.28
N THR A 80 10.00 15.68 -3.82
CA THR A 80 11.34 15.36 -3.31
C THR A 80 12.36 15.25 -4.43
N PHE A 81 12.05 14.51 -5.49
CA PHE A 81 12.95 14.29 -6.63
C PHE A 81 12.86 15.39 -7.69
N LYS A 82 11.94 16.36 -7.52
CA LYS A 82 11.65 17.41 -8.53
C LYS A 82 11.36 16.81 -9.90
N SER A 83 10.70 15.64 -9.92
CA SER A 83 10.39 14.95 -11.17
C SER A 83 9.40 15.77 -11.99
N GLN A 84 9.65 15.87 -13.29
CA GLN A 84 8.70 16.43 -14.25
C GLN A 84 7.76 15.36 -14.81
N GLU A 85 8.04 14.09 -14.55
CA GLU A 85 7.24 12.95 -14.98
C GLU A 85 6.05 12.75 -14.02
N LYS A 86 4.85 12.60 -14.60
CA LYS A 86 3.61 12.37 -13.87
C LYS A 86 2.81 11.25 -14.56
N PRO A 87 2.42 10.20 -13.82
CA PRO A 87 2.70 9.95 -12.40
C PRO A 87 4.17 9.54 -12.18
N PHE A 88 4.68 9.69 -10.96
CA PHE A 88 6.06 9.29 -10.63
C PHE A 88 6.24 7.76 -10.62
N TRP A 89 5.20 7.00 -10.27
CA TRP A 89 5.11 5.54 -10.36
C TRP A 89 3.65 5.17 -10.64
N HIS A 90 3.38 4.00 -11.23
CA HIS A 90 2.02 3.61 -11.66
C HIS A 90 1.31 2.69 -10.66
N SER A 91 2.03 1.72 -10.13
CA SER A 91 1.50 0.77 -9.17
C SER A 91 2.53 0.42 -8.10
N CYS A 92 2.06 -0.22 -7.03
CA CYS A 92 2.94 -0.70 -5.96
C CYS A 92 2.46 -2.01 -5.37
N GLU A 93 3.40 -2.77 -4.82
CA GLU A 93 3.13 -3.87 -3.91
C GLU A 93 3.60 -3.48 -2.51
N VAL A 94 2.69 -3.49 -1.56
CA VAL A 94 2.97 -3.24 -0.14
C VAL A 94 2.93 -4.55 0.60
N THR A 95 4.01 -4.88 1.30
CA THR A 95 4.08 -6.05 2.17
C THR A 95 4.24 -5.60 3.62
N VAL A 96 3.39 -6.11 4.51
CA VAL A 96 3.50 -5.92 5.96
C VAL A 96 3.69 -7.27 6.64
N ASN A 97 4.77 -7.43 7.40
CA ASN A 97 4.95 -8.58 8.28
C ASN A 97 4.27 -8.29 9.63
N VAL A 98 3.29 -9.11 10.02
CA VAL A 98 2.43 -8.85 11.19
C VAL A 98 3.19 -9.02 12.50
N GLU A 99 4.19 -9.91 12.56
CA GLU A 99 4.98 -10.16 13.77
C GLU A 99 6.01 -9.05 14.05
N THR A 100 6.71 -8.61 13.00
CA THR A 100 7.80 -7.63 13.11
C THR A 100 7.34 -6.19 12.88
N LEU A 101 6.09 -6.01 12.43
CA LEU A 101 5.50 -4.73 12.03
C LEU A 101 6.29 -4.01 10.92
N LYS A 102 7.12 -4.76 10.19
CA LYS A 102 7.93 -4.21 9.12
C LYS A 102 7.10 -4.08 7.85
N ILE A 103 7.08 -2.87 7.29
CA ILE A 103 6.52 -2.56 5.99
C ILE A 103 7.62 -2.52 4.91
N ASN A 104 7.29 -3.00 3.72
CA ASN A 104 8.04 -2.80 2.48
C ASN A 104 7.08 -2.31 1.39
N ILE A 105 7.53 -1.40 0.54
CA ILE A 105 6.78 -0.93 -0.62
C ILE A 105 7.67 -1.03 -1.85
N ASP A 106 7.23 -1.82 -2.82
CA ASP A 106 7.89 -2.00 -4.11
C ASP A 106 7.10 -1.25 -5.19
N PHE A 107 7.68 -0.19 -5.74
CA PHE A 107 7.06 0.64 -6.77
C PHE A 107 7.34 0.10 -8.17
N LYS A 108 6.34 0.18 -9.05
CA LYS A 108 6.45 -0.12 -10.47
C LYS A 108 6.32 1.17 -11.27
N TYR A 109 7.34 1.41 -12.08
CA TYR A 109 7.49 2.61 -12.91
C TYR A 109 7.11 2.35 -14.37
N ASP A 110 7.15 1.08 -14.81
CA ASP A 110 6.77 0.69 -16.15
C ASP A 110 5.25 0.40 -16.23
N GLN A 111 4.64 0.73 -17.37
CA GLN A 111 3.28 0.34 -17.75
C GLN A 111 3.28 -0.82 -18.75
#